data_AF-A0A3M6UM31-F1
#
_entry.id   AF-A0A3M6UM31-F1
#
_cell.length_a   1.000
_cell.length_b   1.000
_cell.length_c   1.000
_cell.angle_alpha   90.00
_cell.angle_beta   90.00
_cell.angle_gamma   90.00
#
_symmetry.space_group_name_H-M   'P 1'
#
loop_
_entity.id
_entity.type
_entity.pdbx_description
1 polymer ?
#
loop_
_entity_poly.entity_id
_entity_poly.type
_entity_poly.pdbx_seq_one_letter_code
_entity_poly.pdbx_strand_id
1 'polypeptide(L)'
;MALPFLPEREIRLMFEALRNEASGTTIDFAEYVSSTWINGSTWAPTDWTCYKQAIRTNNDVEGWHNGLNRRASGRAQLPMYLLIQLLYREANLTAIQIRLVSERKLRRIQRRKYRELQQRIFELWDQYEAEERSARRLLKACSYLNGPVEL
;
A
#
# COMPACT_ATOMS: atom_id res chain seq x y z
N MET A 1 5.40 -8.83 5.27
CA MET A 1 4.97 -8.13 6.51
C MET A 1 3.56 -7.58 6.31
N ALA A 2 2.66 -7.71 7.29
CA ALA A 2 1.23 -7.38 7.15
C ALA A 2 0.80 -6.07 7.85
N LEU A 3 1.76 -5.30 8.38
CA LEU A 3 1.48 -4.01 9.04
C LEU A 3 0.62 -3.03 8.23
N PRO A 4 0.74 -2.94 6.88
CA PRO A 4 -0.09 -2.00 6.09
C PRO A 4 -1.59 -2.25 6.18
N PHE A 5 -2.02 -3.42 6.65
CA PHE A 5 -3.45 -3.75 6.81
C PHE A 5 -4.02 -3.35 8.17
N LEU A 6 -3.21 -2.74 9.05
CA LEU A 6 -3.65 -2.28 10.36
C LEU A 6 -4.01 -0.79 10.34
N PRO A 7 -4.95 -0.35 11.17
CA PRO A 7 -5.16 1.06 11.40
C PRO A 7 -3.89 1.68 12.01
N GLU A 8 -3.62 2.95 11.69
CA GLU A 8 -2.40 3.67 12.10
C GLU A 8 -2.08 3.49 13.58
N ARG A 9 -3.09 3.65 14.44
CA ARG A 9 -2.96 3.56 15.90
C ARG A 9 -2.35 2.24 16.40
N GLU A 10 -2.51 1.15 15.66
CA GLU A 10 -2.03 -0.18 16.03
C GLU A 10 -0.65 -0.51 15.44
N ILE A 11 -0.21 0.22 14.41
CA ILE A 11 0.98 -0.13 13.61
C ILE A 11 2.23 -0.17 14.49
N ARG A 12 2.45 0.88 15.29
CA ARG A 12 3.64 0.98 16.15
C ARG A 12 3.69 -0.14 17.17
N LEU A 13 2.59 -0.36 17.89
CA LEU A 13 2.49 -1.41 18.92
C LEU A 13 2.72 -2.80 18.32
N MET A 14 2.12 -3.08 17.16
CA MET A 14 2.29 -4.37 16.50
C MET A 14 3.68 -4.55 15.89
N PHE A 15 4.29 -3.48 15.40
CA PHE A 15 5.68 -3.51 14.93
C PHE A 15 6.66 -3.80 16.07
N GLU A 16 6.50 -3.15 17.23
CA GLU A 16 7.36 -3.38 18.39
C GLU A 16 7.25 -4.83 18.88
N ALA A 17 6.03 -5.40 18.90
CA ALA A 17 5.84 -6.81 19.21
C ALA A 17 6.59 -7.73 18.23
N LEU A 18 6.53 -7.45 16.92
CA LEU A 18 7.28 -8.22 15.91
C LEU A 18 8.79 -8.04 16.03
N ARG A 19 9.26 -6.82 16.33
CA ARG A 19 10.69 -6.50 16.50
C ARG A 19 11.28 -7.25 17.70
N ASN A 20 10.53 -7.37 18.78
CA ASN A 20 10.97 -8.14 19.97
C ASN A 20 11.09 -9.65 19.69
N GLU A 21 10.37 -10.15 18.68
CA GLU A 21 10.44 -11.55 18.22
C GLU A 21 11.51 -11.75 17.12
N ALA A 22 12.15 -10.67 16.64
CA ALA A 22 13.16 -10.75 15.59
C ALA A 22 14.45 -11.44 16.07
N SER A 23 15.07 -12.22 15.19
CA SER A 23 16.29 -12.96 15.48
C SER A 23 17.19 -13.07 14.24
N GLY A 24 18.50 -13.19 14.46
CA GLY A 24 19.50 -13.27 13.39
C GLY A 24 19.42 -12.08 12.42
N THR A 25 19.39 -12.37 11.12
CA THR A 25 19.35 -11.36 10.04
C THR A 25 18.07 -10.53 10.00
N THR A 26 17.02 -10.95 10.70
CA THR A 26 15.76 -10.17 10.76
C THR A 26 15.85 -8.97 11.70
N ILE A 27 16.84 -8.91 12.60
CA ILE A 27 17.10 -7.77 13.47
C ILE A 27 17.48 -6.54 12.63
N ASP A 28 18.44 -6.68 11.72
CA ASP A 28 18.90 -5.58 10.85
C ASP A 28 17.74 -5.04 10.00
N PHE A 29 16.90 -5.95 9.49
CA PHE A 29 15.69 -5.56 8.77
C PHE A 29 14.69 -4.82 9.66
N ALA A 30 14.48 -5.27 10.90
CA ALA A 30 13.61 -4.57 11.84
C ALA A 30 14.17 -3.17 12.18
N GLU A 31 15.48 -3.00 12.34
CA GLU A 31 16.10 -1.70 12.57
C GLU A 31 15.92 -0.75 11.38
N TYR A 32 16.09 -1.25 10.15
CA TYR A 32 15.78 -0.49 8.93
C TYR A 32 14.30 -0.05 8.90
N VAL A 33 13.37 -0.96 9.19
CA VAL A 33 11.94 -0.63 9.21
C VAL A 33 11.61 0.39 10.30
N SER A 34 12.19 0.23 11.49
CA SER A 34 12.03 1.15 12.61
C SER A 34 12.47 2.57 12.23
N SER A 35 13.69 2.71 11.70
CA SER A 35 14.28 4.01 11.37
C SER A 35 13.65 4.69 10.15
N THR A 36 13.17 3.91 9.17
CA THR A 36 12.68 4.45 7.90
C THR A 36 11.17 4.66 7.90
N TRP A 37 10.40 3.68 8.38
CA TRP A 37 8.95 3.58 8.15
C TRP A 37 8.10 3.80 9.41
N ILE A 38 8.70 3.67 10.60
CA ILE A 38 8.01 3.86 11.88
C ILE A 38 8.40 5.18 12.55
N ASN A 39 9.70 5.50 12.55
CA ASN A 39 10.28 6.69 13.20
C ASN A 39 10.94 7.67 12.22
N GLY A 40 10.89 7.37 10.91
CA GLY A 40 11.44 8.23 9.89
C GLY A 40 10.65 9.54 9.74
N SER A 41 11.29 10.56 9.17
CA SER A 41 10.68 11.87 8.91
C SER A 41 10.05 11.99 7.52
N THR A 42 10.31 11.04 6.62
CA THR A 42 9.86 11.12 5.22
C THR A 42 8.41 10.68 5.05
N TRP A 43 8.00 9.59 5.71
CA TRP A 43 6.67 9.00 5.59
C TRP A 43 6.19 8.54 6.96
N ALA A 44 5.00 8.99 7.36
CA ALA A 44 4.31 8.52 8.54
C ALA A 44 3.54 7.21 8.25
N PRO A 45 3.21 6.40 9.27
CA PRO A 45 2.36 5.22 9.09
C PRO A 45 1.02 5.47 8.39
N THR A 46 0.45 6.66 8.56
CA THR A 46 -0.74 7.14 7.85
C THR A 46 -0.59 7.19 6.34
N ASP A 47 0.62 7.46 5.84
CA ASP A 47 0.87 7.65 4.41
C ASP A 47 0.88 6.33 3.63
N TRP A 48 1.13 5.21 4.31
CA TRP A 48 1.30 3.90 3.67
C TRP A 48 0.34 2.82 4.17
N THR A 49 -0.40 3.05 5.26
CA THR A 49 -1.48 2.14 5.65
C THR A 49 -2.57 2.10 4.57
N CYS A 50 -3.02 0.89 4.24
CA CYS A 50 -4.16 0.65 3.36
C CYS A 50 -5.41 0.23 4.12
N TYR A 51 -5.43 0.41 5.45
CA TYR A 51 -6.59 0.10 6.27
C TYR A 51 -7.85 0.83 5.79
N LYS A 52 -8.94 0.07 5.60
CA LYS A 52 -10.21 0.54 4.98
C LYS A 52 -10.07 1.09 3.56
N GLN A 53 -8.96 0.82 2.87
CA GLN A 53 -8.77 1.19 1.47
C GLN A 53 -8.83 -0.02 0.54
N ALA A 54 -9.35 0.18 -0.67
CA ALA A 54 -9.37 -0.85 -1.70
C ALA A 54 -7.95 -1.10 -2.24
N ILE A 55 -7.29 -2.13 -1.73
CA ILE A 55 -5.85 -2.45 -1.92
C ILE A 55 -5.43 -2.44 -3.40
N ARG A 56 -4.34 -1.69 -3.70
CA ARG A 56 -3.32 -1.95 -4.75
C ARG A 56 -2.12 -1.00 -4.57
N THR A 57 -1.31 -1.17 -3.52
CA THR A 57 -0.16 -0.26 -3.34
C THR A 57 0.87 -0.42 -4.47
N ASN A 58 1.28 -1.65 -4.81
CA ASN A 58 2.36 -1.82 -5.80
C ASN A 58 1.92 -1.62 -7.25
N ASN A 59 0.86 -2.29 -7.71
CA ASN A 59 0.44 -2.24 -9.12
C ASN A 59 -0.01 -0.84 -9.58
N ASP A 60 -0.58 -0.04 -8.68
CA ASP A 60 -1.01 1.30 -9.04
C ASP A 60 0.21 2.23 -9.17
N VAL A 61 1.21 2.11 -8.28
CA VAL A 61 2.50 2.81 -8.38
C VAL A 61 3.26 2.37 -9.63
N GLU A 62 3.36 1.07 -9.91
CA GLU A 62 3.98 0.55 -11.14
C GLU A 62 3.24 1.05 -12.39
N GLY A 63 1.91 1.11 -12.35
CA GLY A 63 1.08 1.65 -13.43
C GLY A 63 1.40 3.11 -13.72
N TRP A 64 1.46 3.94 -12.66
CA TRP A 64 1.86 5.34 -12.74
C TRP A 64 3.28 5.50 -13.28
N HIS A 65 4.24 4.76 -12.72
CA HIS A 65 5.63 4.81 -13.14
C HIS A 65 5.79 4.40 -14.61
N ASN A 66 5.14 3.31 -15.04
CA ASN A 66 5.16 2.87 -16.43
C ASN A 66 4.49 3.89 -17.37
N GLY A 67 3.42 4.54 -16.94
CA GLY A 67 2.76 5.62 -17.67
C GLY A 67 3.70 6.81 -17.90
N LEU A 68 4.35 7.26 -16.83
CA LEU A 68 5.32 8.36 -16.87
C LEU A 68 6.53 8.00 -17.75
N ASN A 69 7.11 6.82 -17.56
CA ASN A 69 8.26 6.35 -18.32
C ASN A 69 7.95 6.26 -19.83
N ARG A 70 6.76 5.78 -20.18
CA ARG A 70 6.31 5.74 -21.58
C ARG A 70 6.22 7.13 -22.20
N ARG A 71 5.73 8.13 -21.45
CA ARG A 71 5.62 9.52 -21.91
C ARG A 71 6.96 10.25 -21.95
N ALA A 72 7.91 9.82 -21.14
CA ALA A 72 9.31 10.20 -21.25
C ALA A 72 10.06 9.47 -22.38
N SER A 73 9.36 8.65 -23.19
CA SER A 73 9.93 7.82 -24.26
C SER A 73 11.05 6.89 -23.77
N GLY A 74 10.96 6.41 -22.53
CA GLY A 74 11.96 5.51 -21.93
C GLY A 74 13.33 6.17 -21.69
N ARG A 75 13.44 7.50 -21.74
CA ARG A 75 14.71 8.20 -21.55
C ARG A 75 15.15 8.11 -20.08
N ALA A 76 16.27 7.45 -19.85
CA ALA A 76 16.88 7.34 -18.52
C ALA A 76 17.39 8.69 -17.97
N GLN A 77 17.80 9.61 -18.85
CA GLN A 77 18.22 10.95 -18.49
C GLN A 77 17.27 11.98 -19.10
N LEU A 78 16.37 12.49 -18.27
CA LEU A 78 15.42 13.53 -18.65
C LEU A 78 15.81 14.86 -17.98
N PRO A 79 16.09 15.92 -18.76
CA PRO A 79 16.31 17.26 -18.21
C PRO A 79 15.18 17.69 -17.28
N MET A 80 15.52 18.32 -16.16
CA MET A 80 14.58 18.68 -15.09
C MET A 80 13.36 19.49 -15.60
N TYR A 81 13.57 20.45 -16.50
CA TYR A 81 12.48 21.24 -17.06
C TYR A 81 11.47 20.39 -17.87
N LEU A 82 11.94 19.34 -18.56
CA LEU A 82 11.07 18.40 -19.27
C LEU A 82 10.33 17.49 -18.28
N LEU A 83 11.00 17.04 -17.22
CA LEU A 83 10.38 16.25 -16.16
C LEU A 83 9.23 17.03 -15.52
N ILE A 84 9.45 18.30 -15.15
CA ILE A 84 8.42 19.18 -14.57
C ILE A 84 7.22 19.30 -15.52
N GLN A 85 7.45 19.50 -16.82
CA GLN A 85 6.37 19.58 -17.81
C GLN A 85 5.58 18.26 -17.93
N LEU A 86 6.25 17.11 -17.91
CA LEU A 86 5.59 15.81 -17.94
C LEU A 86 4.75 15.58 -16.68
N LEU A 87 5.31 15.84 -15.50
CA LEU A 87 4.60 15.71 -14.22
C LEU A 87 3.38 16.63 -14.16
N TYR A 88 3.49 17.86 -14.66
CA TYR A 88 2.35 18.78 -14.76
C TYR A 88 1.23 18.24 -15.66
N ARG A 89 1.57 17.68 -16.83
CA ARG A 89 0.59 17.04 -17.73
C ARG A 89 -0.05 15.82 -17.09
N GLU A 90 0.73 14.99 -16.39
CA GLU A 90 0.20 13.85 -15.62
C GLU A 90 -0.81 14.31 -14.56
N ALA A 91 -0.45 15.32 -13.76
CA ALA A 91 -1.33 15.85 -12.72
C ALA A 91 -2.67 16.36 -13.27
N ASN A 92 -2.67 17.00 -14.45
CA ASN A 92 -3.89 17.46 -15.10
C ASN A 92 -4.81 16.30 -15.54
N LEU A 93 -4.26 15.13 -15.88
CA LEU A 93 -5.07 13.96 -16.22
C LEU A 93 -5.74 13.34 -15.01
N THR A 94 -5.15 13.47 -13.82
CA THR A 94 -5.76 13.00 -12.56
C THR A 94 -7.13 13.64 -12.36
N ALA A 95 -7.28 14.94 -12.61
CA ALA A 95 -8.57 15.62 -12.48
C ALA A 95 -9.64 15.03 -13.44
N ILE A 96 -9.24 14.72 -14.67
CA ILE A 96 -10.13 14.08 -15.66
C ILE A 96 -10.52 12.67 -15.19
N GLN A 97 -9.56 11.88 -14.71
CA GLN A 97 -9.81 10.53 -14.20
C GLN A 97 -10.77 10.55 -12.99
N ILE A 98 -10.57 11.46 -12.04
CA ILE A 98 -11.46 11.66 -10.88
C ILE A 98 -12.89 11.93 -11.37
N ARG A 99 -13.05 12.84 -12.34
CA ARG A 99 -14.36 13.15 -12.92
C ARG A 99 -14.99 11.95 -13.62
N LEU A 100 -14.23 11.19 -14.39
CA LEU A 100 -14.77 10.00 -15.07
C LEU A 100 -15.18 8.90 -14.09
N VAL A 101 -14.47 8.75 -12.96
CA VAL A 101 -14.84 7.85 -11.88
C VAL A 101 -16.11 8.32 -11.18
N SER A 102 -16.21 9.62 -10.84
CA SER A 102 -17.40 10.18 -10.17
C SER A 102 -18.65 10.10 -11.05
N GLU A 103 -18.51 10.32 -12.35
CA GLU A 103 -19.58 10.15 -13.35
C GLU A 103 -19.84 8.67 -13.71
N ARG A 104 -19.18 7.71 -13.06
CA ARG A 104 -19.28 6.25 -13.32
C ARG A 104 -18.99 5.82 -14.76
N LYS A 105 -18.30 6.68 -15.52
CA LYS A 105 -17.85 6.45 -16.90
C LYS A 105 -16.57 5.63 -16.97
N LEU A 106 -15.76 5.68 -15.91
CA LEU A 106 -14.63 4.78 -15.72
C LEU A 106 -15.02 3.71 -14.70
N ARG A 107 -15.01 2.43 -15.11
CA ARG A 107 -15.26 1.30 -14.21
C ARG A 107 -14.02 0.45 -14.06
N ARG A 108 -13.70 0.11 -12.81
CA ARG A 108 -12.58 -0.77 -12.50
C ARG A 108 -12.92 -2.21 -12.90
N ILE A 109 -12.09 -2.82 -13.74
CA ILE A 109 -12.13 -4.25 -14.02
C ILE A 109 -11.12 -4.94 -13.11
N GLN A 110 -11.61 -5.70 -12.14
CA GLN A 110 -10.78 -6.46 -11.21
C GLN A 110 -11.00 -7.96 -11.42
N ARG A 111 -9.89 -8.69 -11.62
CA ARG A 111 -9.96 -10.15 -11.73
C ARG A 111 -10.59 -10.73 -10.46
N ARG A 112 -11.39 -11.79 -10.64
CA ARG A 112 -12.15 -12.45 -9.58
C ARG A 112 -11.28 -12.77 -8.34
N LYS A 113 -10.11 -13.38 -8.53
CA LYS A 113 -9.14 -13.68 -7.46
C LYS A 113 -8.87 -12.50 -6.53
N TYR A 114 -8.62 -11.31 -7.09
CA TYR A 114 -8.30 -10.12 -6.29
C TYR A 114 -9.54 -9.52 -5.63
N ARG A 115 -10.74 -9.66 -6.25
CA ARG A 115 -12.00 -9.26 -5.61
C ARG A 115 -12.28 -10.13 -4.37
N GLU A 116 -12.11 -11.44 -4.50
CA GLU A 116 -12.30 -12.38 -3.39
C GLU A 116 -11.30 -12.14 -2.26
N LEU A 117 -10.02 -11.91 -2.59
CA LEU A 117 -9.01 -11.56 -1.58
C LEU A 117 -9.37 -10.28 -0.83
N GLN A 118 -9.76 -9.24 -1.57
CA GLN A 118 -10.12 -7.95 -0.99
C GLN A 118 -11.37 -8.05 -0.11
N GLN A 119 -12.37 -8.83 -0.54
CA GLN A 119 -13.56 -9.10 0.27
C GLN A 119 -13.19 -9.73 1.62
N ARG A 120 -12.32 -10.75 1.62
CA ARG A 120 -11.86 -11.38 2.87
C ARG A 120 -11.14 -10.40 3.80
N ILE A 121 -10.34 -9.49 3.25
CA ILE A 121 -9.65 -8.47 4.05
C ILE A 121 -10.66 -7.49 4.66
N PHE A 122 -11.70 -7.11 3.91
CA PHE A 122 -12.76 -6.24 4.42
C PHE A 122 -13.53 -6.92 5.55
N GLU A 123 -13.88 -8.19 5.41
CA GLU A 123 -14.51 -8.99 6.48
C GLU A 123 -13.64 -9.03 7.75
N LEU A 124 -12.31 -9.12 7.62
CA LEU A 124 -11.40 -9.07 8.76
C LEU A 124 -11.36 -7.68 9.42
N TRP A 125 -11.46 -6.61 8.64
CA TRP A 125 -11.54 -5.25 9.18
C TRP A 125 -12.86 -5.00 9.89
N ASP A 126 -13.97 -5.50 9.36
CA ASP A 126 -15.29 -5.40 9.98
C ASP A 126 -15.29 -6.11 11.35
N GLN A 127 -14.71 -7.30 11.44
CA GLN A 127 -14.55 -8.03 12.72
C GLN A 127 -13.67 -7.29 13.73
N TYR A 128 -12.63 -6.59 13.26
CA TYR A 128 -11.78 -5.78 14.14
C TYR A 128 -12.52 -4.54 14.66
N GLU A 129 -13.31 -3.87 13.81
CA GLU A 129 -14.11 -2.71 14.21
C GLU A 129 -15.28 -3.07 15.12
N ALA A 130 -15.82 -4.29 14.98
CA ALA A 130 -16.79 -4.85 15.92
C ALA A 130 -16.17 -5.35 17.23
N GLU A 131 -14.86 -5.15 17.45
CA GLU A 131 -14.09 -5.60 18.62
C GLU A 131 -14.06 -7.14 18.82
N GLU A 132 -14.54 -7.91 17.85
CA GLU A 132 -14.51 -9.38 17.85
C GLU A 132 -13.09 -9.93 17.62
N ARG A 133 -12.19 -9.08 17.08
CA ARG A 133 -10.83 -9.44 16.71
C ARG A 133 -9.84 -8.38 17.17
N SER A 134 -8.80 -8.77 17.91
CA SER A 134 -7.70 -7.87 18.28
C SER A 134 -6.76 -7.55 17.11
N ALA A 135 -6.01 -6.45 17.21
CA ALA A 135 -5.02 -6.04 16.20
C ALA A 135 -3.99 -7.14 15.89
N ARG A 136 -3.52 -7.88 16.91
CA ARG A 136 -2.61 -9.02 16.74
C ARG A 136 -3.24 -10.16 15.92
N ARG A 137 -4.52 -10.47 16.16
CA ARG A 137 -5.27 -11.48 15.38
C ARG A 137 -5.57 -11.00 13.97
N LEU A 138 -5.81 -9.71 13.77
CA LEU A 138 -5.96 -9.10 12.45
C LEU A 138 -4.66 -9.21 11.66
N LEU A 139 -3.53 -8.76 12.24
CA LEU A 139 -2.20 -8.82 11.63
C LEU A 139 -1.85 -10.23 11.15
N LYS A 140 -2.06 -11.23 12.02
CA LYS A 140 -1.80 -12.64 11.71
C LYS A 140 -2.70 -13.16 10.59
N ALA A 141 -3.99 -12.81 10.57
CA ALA A 141 -4.88 -13.23 9.50
C ALA A 141 -4.50 -12.58 8.15
N CYS A 142 -4.18 -11.29 8.15
CA CYS A 142 -3.73 -10.58 6.96
C CYS A 142 -2.38 -11.13 6.44
N SER A 143 -1.47 -11.58 7.32
CA SER A 143 -0.21 -12.19 6.88
C SER A 143 -0.41 -13.52 6.13
N TYR A 144 -1.40 -14.32 6.52
CA TYR A 144 -1.72 -15.55 5.77
C TYR A 144 -2.42 -15.26 4.44
N LEU A 145 -3.29 -14.25 4.38
CA LEU A 145 -3.99 -13.88 3.15
C LEU A 145 -3.06 -13.26 2.10
N ASN A 146 -2.05 -12.51 2.53
CA ASN A 146 -1.12 -11.79 1.66
C ASN A 146 0.30 -12.38 1.68
N GLY A 147 0.48 -13.57 2.25
CA GLY A 147 1.74 -14.29 2.28
C GLY A 147 2.04 -14.96 0.93
N PRO A 148 3.29 -15.40 0.69
CA PRO A 148 3.61 -16.23 -0.46
C PRO A 148 2.73 -17.49 -0.45
N VAL A 149 2.15 -17.82 -1.60
CA VAL A 149 1.46 -19.10 -1.78
C VAL A 149 2.55 -20.17 -1.76
N GLU A 150 2.52 -21.07 -0.78
CA GLU A 150 3.37 -22.26 -0.80
C GLU A 150 3.10 -23.00 -2.12
N LEU A 151 4.15 -23.10 -2.94
CA LEU A 151 4.16 -23.82 -4.21
C LEU A 151 4.33 -25.32 -3.96
#